data_AF-L0DI80-F1
#
_entry.id   AF-L0DI80-F1
#
_cell.length_a   1.000
_cell.length_b   1.000
_cell.length_c   1.000
_cell.angle_alpha   90.00
_cell.angle_beta   90.00
_cell.angle_gamma   90.00
#
_symmetry.space_group_name_H-M   'P 1'
#
loop_
_entity.id
_entity.type
_entity.pdbx_description
1 polymer ?
#
loop_
_entity_poly.entity_id
_entity_poly.type
_entity_poly.pdbx_seq_one_letter_code
_entity_poly.pdbx_strand_id
1 'polypeptide(L)'
;MVSYPAGAITLITLGVLFSKVLGKTFGFSPIRPYGLFIDGSWLMFAMGIFVFCAIHHRSEKRRWSIRLAFLLSFLLIAAQVVRPQLHHYLFAYSVSVIFSLLLLVLHPYDGPLSNCRPVRMLSWVGEFSYSLYLVHSPITELFGRWFWMHGVRGLWSYVLIVLPITATLSLVLSRLFFWLVERRFLNRPEKAKCSSSSPIPVGELAEQGQSGI
;
A
#
# COMPACT_ATOMS: atom_id res chain seq x y z
N MET A 1 8.47 6.60 -25.23
CA MET A 1 8.91 5.93 -23.98
C MET A 1 8.94 6.97 -22.88
N VAL A 2 8.03 6.93 -21.92
CA VAL A 2 8.03 7.85 -20.78
C VAL A 2 9.07 7.31 -19.80
N SER A 3 10.22 8.00 -19.69
CA SER A 3 11.23 7.70 -18.68
C SER A 3 10.63 8.03 -17.31
N TYR A 4 10.11 7.01 -16.62
CA TYR A 4 9.57 7.18 -15.28
C TYR A 4 10.67 7.72 -14.34
N PRO A 5 10.35 8.64 -13.40
CA PRO A 5 11.27 9.15 -12.39
C PRO A 5 11.64 8.09 -11.33
N ALA A 6 11.80 6.83 -11.72
CA ALA A 6 12.14 5.72 -10.87
C ALA A 6 13.45 5.97 -10.10
N GLY A 7 14.41 6.65 -10.73
CA GLY A 7 15.68 7.03 -10.10
C GLY A 7 15.54 8.01 -8.93
N ALA A 8 14.62 8.98 -9.01
CA ALA A 8 14.43 9.95 -7.94
C ALA A 8 13.80 9.28 -6.70
N ILE A 9 12.81 8.41 -6.92
CA ILE A 9 12.14 7.69 -5.84
C ILE A 9 13.11 6.75 -5.14
N THR A 10 13.93 5.99 -5.86
CA THR A 10 14.93 5.08 -5.26
C THR A 10 16.03 5.82 -4.50
N LEU A 11 16.43 7.01 -4.94
CA LEU A 11 17.40 7.83 -4.21
C LEU A 11 16.81 8.37 -2.90
N ILE A 12 15.56 8.86 -2.93
CA ILE A 12 14.86 9.31 -1.70
C ILE A 12 14.70 8.13 -0.73
N THR A 13 14.37 6.95 -1.26
CA THR A 13 14.24 5.70 -0.50
C THR A 13 15.52 5.36 0.27
N LEU A 14 16.63 5.31 -0.47
CA LEU A 14 17.94 4.99 0.08
C LEU A 14 18.38 6.06 1.06
N GLY A 15 18.15 7.34 0.76
CA GLY A 15 18.47 8.45 1.65
C GLY A 15 17.74 8.37 2.99
N VAL A 16 16.44 8.06 3.01
CA VAL A 16 15.66 7.92 4.24
C VAL A 16 16.11 6.71 5.07
N LEU A 17 16.35 5.57 4.42
CA LEU A 17 16.88 4.37 5.09
C LEU A 17 18.27 4.62 5.67
N PHE A 18 19.16 5.23 4.87
CA PHE A 18 20.51 5.55 5.28
C PHE A 18 20.53 6.55 6.44
N SER A 19 19.73 7.62 6.37
CA SER A 19 19.58 8.61 7.45
C SER A 19 19.14 7.97 8.77
N LYS A 20 18.20 7.01 8.73
CA LYS A 20 17.77 6.28 9.93
C LYS A 20 18.85 5.39 10.52
N VAL A 21 19.59 4.69 9.66
CA VAL A 21 20.71 3.82 10.08
C VAL A 21 21.82 4.69 10.69
N LEU A 22 22.23 5.76 9.99
CA LEU A 22 23.24 6.71 10.47
C LEU A 22 22.85 7.38 11.77
N GLY A 23 21.64 7.96 11.84
CA GLY A 23 21.17 8.67 13.03
C GLY A 23 21.23 7.78 14.28
N LYS A 24 20.89 6.51 14.16
CA LYS A 24 20.97 5.56 15.27
C LYS A 24 22.41 5.11 15.58
N THR A 25 23.26 4.90 14.58
CA THR A 25 24.67 4.56 14.78
C THR A 25 25.44 5.69 15.47
N PHE A 26 25.10 6.95 15.19
CA PHE A 26 25.78 8.14 15.70
C PHE A 26 25.02 8.86 16.84
N GLY A 27 23.91 8.29 17.33
CA GLY A 27 23.17 8.85 18.48
C GLY A 27 22.34 10.11 18.20
N PHE A 28 22.17 10.50 16.94
CA PHE A 28 21.27 11.59 16.57
C PHE A 28 19.82 11.10 16.55
N SER A 29 18.94 11.76 17.32
CA SER A 29 17.49 11.58 17.15
C SER A 29 17.03 12.36 15.92
N PRO A 30 16.65 11.68 14.81
CA PRO A 30 16.10 12.40 13.67
C PRO A 30 14.76 13.02 14.07
N ILE A 31 14.57 14.30 13.71
CA ILE A 31 13.27 14.95 13.75
C ILE A 31 12.33 14.08 12.92
N ARG A 32 11.26 13.56 13.54
CA ARG A 32 10.26 12.73 12.87
C ARG A 32 9.16 13.64 12.37
N PRO A 33 9.11 13.99 11.07
CA PRO A 33 7.93 14.65 10.52
C PRO A 33 6.76 13.64 10.60
N TYR A 34 5.88 13.86 11.56
CA TYR A 34 4.65 13.07 11.70
C TYR A 34 3.70 13.42 10.56
N GLY A 35 3.06 12.40 9.96
CA GLY A 35 1.94 12.58 9.03
C GLY A 35 2.25 12.55 7.52
N LEU A 36 3.52 12.58 7.10
CA LEU A 36 3.87 12.62 5.66
C LEU A 36 4.34 11.28 5.05
N PHE A 37 4.18 10.14 5.73
CA PHE A 37 4.70 8.80 5.30
C PHE A 37 6.24 8.70 5.09
N ILE A 38 6.98 9.80 5.27
CA ILE A 38 8.46 9.87 5.16
C ILE A 38 9.16 9.22 6.36
N ASP A 39 8.39 8.82 7.38
CA ASP A 39 8.83 8.04 8.53
C ASP A 39 9.21 6.59 8.18
N GLY A 40 9.46 6.27 6.91
CA GLY A 40 9.75 4.93 6.41
C GLY A 40 8.51 4.07 6.17
N SER A 41 7.33 4.49 6.63
CA SER A 41 6.09 3.75 6.39
C SER A 41 5.74 3.64 4.91
N TRP A 42 6.21 4.59 4.09
CA TRP A 42 6.09 4.54 2.63
C TRP A 42 6.72 3.27 2.01
N LEU A 43 7.73 2.64 2.62
CA LEU A 43 8.29 1.36 2.14
C LEU A 43 7.28 0.22 2.23
N MET A 44 6.51 0.17 3.31
CA MET A 44 5.47 -0.85 3.49
C MET A 44 4.40 -0.70 2.41
N PHE A 45 4.04 0.55 2.08
CA PHE A 45 3.15 0.86 0.97
C PHE A 45 3.75 0.49 -0.40
N ALA A 46 5.04 0.78 -0.62
CA ALA A 46 5.75 0.42 -1.85
C ALA A 46 5.76 -1.10 -2.09
N MET A 47 5.82 -1.91 -1.03
CA MET A 47 5.71 -3.37 -1.15
C MET A 47 4.32 -3.80 -1.65
N GLY A 48 3.25 -3.14 -1.22
CA GLY A 48 1.90 -3.36 -1.77
C GLY A 48 1.82 -3.01 -3.26
N ILE A 49 2.39 -1.86 -3.67
CA ILE A 49 2.47 -1.49 -5.10
C ILE A 49 3.28 -2.52 -5.88
N PHE A 50 4.39 -3.00 -5.32
CA PHE A 50 5.21 -4.02 -5.94
C PHE A 50 4.41 -5.31 -6.22
N VAL A 51 3.60 -5.77 -5.27
CA VAL A 51 2.70 -6.92 -5.45
C VAL A 51 1.74 -6.68 -6.61
N PHE A 52 1.08 -5.52 -6.63
CA PHE A 52 0.15 -5.14 -7.70
C PHE A 52 0.84 -5.18 -9.08
N CYS A 53 2.02 -4.55 -9.20
CA CYS A 53 2.81 -4.53 -10.42
C CYS A 53 3.26 -5.94 -10.83
N ALA A 54 3.68 -6.77 -9.89
CA ALA A 54 4.15 -8.14 -10.13
C ALA A 54 3.01 -9.07 -10.60
N ILE A 55 1.78 -8.83 -10.13
CA ILE A 55 0.59 -9.57 -10.55
C ILE A 55 0.16 -9.17 -11.98
N HIS A 56 0.17 -7.87 -12.30
CA HIS A 56 -0.36 -7.36 -13.57
C HIS A 56 0.64 -7.36 -14.73
N HIS A 57 1.94 -7.54 -14.48
CA HIS A 57 2.96 -7.62 -15.53
C HIS A 57 3.28 -9.08 -15.94
N ARG A 58 3.90 -9.26 -17.12
CA ARG A 58 4.19 -10.58 -17.75
C ARG A 58 4.70 -11.66 -16.78
N SER A 59 4.30 -12.91 -17.04
CA SER A 59 4.53 -14.11 -16.20
C SER A 59 6.00 -14.37 -15.82
N GLU A 60 6.96 -14.00 -16.65
CA GLU A 60 8.39 -14.12 -16.34
C GLU A 60 8.81 -13.19 -15.20
N LYS A 61 8.34 -11.94 -15.22
CA LYS A 61 8.64 -10.96 -14.17
C LYS A 61 8.05 -11.37 -12.83
N ARG A 62 6.88 -12.02 -12.82
CA ARG A 62 6.24 -12.54 -11.60
C ARG A 62 7.13 -13.54 -10.85
N ARG A 63 7.78 -14.48 -11.56
CA ARG A 63 8.70 -15.47 -10.94
C ARG A 63 9.92 -14.78 -10.31
N TRP A 64 10.49 -13.79 -10.97
CA TRP A 64 11.57 -12.97 -10.42
C TRP A 64 11.12 -12.16 -9.21
N SER A 65 9.93 -11.57 -9.24
CA SER A 65 9.37 -10.82 -8.12
C SER A 65 9.20 -11.68 -6.86
N ILE A 66 8.71 -12.92 -7.02
CA ILE A 66 8.57 -13.87 -5.90
C ILE A 66 9.94 -14.20 -5.31
N ARG A 67 10.94 -14.52 -6.14
CA ARG A 67 12.32 -14.80 -5.67
C ARG A 67 12.92 -13.62 -4.93
N LEU A 68 12.74 -12.40 -5.46
CA LEU A 68 13.22 -11.18 -4.82
C LEU A 68 12.55 -10.93 -3.47
N ALA A 69 11.22 -11.11 -3.39
CA ALA A 69 10.49 -10.99 -2.13
C ALA A 69 10.92 -12.02 -1.09
N PHE A 70 11.17 -13.28 -1.50
CA PHE A 70 11.72 -14.32 -0.62
C PHE A 70 13.10 -13.94 -0.08
N LEU A 71 14.00 -13.50 -0.97
CA LEU A 71 15.36 -13.09 -0.59
C LEU A 71 15.34 -11.92 0.39
N LEU A 72 14.50 -10.90 0.12
CA LEU A 72 14.37 -9.73 0.97
C LEU A 72 13.79 -10.10 2.35
N SER A 73 12.76 -10.96 2.38
CA SER A 73 12.18 -11.46 3.63
C SER A 73 13.23 -12.18 4.48
N PHE A 74 13.97 -13.11 3.86
CA PHE A 74 15.03 -13.86 4.52
C PHE A 74 16.11 -12.94 5.09
N LEU A 75 16.58 -11.97 4.31
CA LEU A 75 17.62 -11.03 4.74
C LEU A 75 17.17 -10.16 5.92
N LEU A 76 15.93 -9.67 5.90
CA LEU A 76 15.37 -8.86 6.98
C LEU A 76 15.22 -9.67 8.28
N ILE A 77 14.76 -10.92 8.19
CA ILE A 77 14.65 -11.82 9.36
C ILE A 77 16.05 -12.14 9.91
N ALA A 78 17.00 -12.50 9.04
CA ALA A 78 18.38 -12.78 9.44
C ALA A 78 19.03 -11.57 10.14
N ALA A 79 18.82 -10.35 9.63
CA ALA A 79 19.33 -9.13 10.24
C ALA A 79 18.77 -8.89 11.65
N GLN A 80 17.50 -9.25 11.91
CA GLN A 80 16.90 -9.15 13.25
C GLN A 80 17.53 -10.14 14.23
N VAL A 81 17.83 -11.36 13.78
CA VAL A 81 18.48 -12.39 14.62
C VAL A 81 19.90 -11.98 15.00
N VAL A 82 20.67 -11.43 14.04
CA VAL A 82 22.04 -10.98 14.28
C VAL A 82 22.11 -9.70 15.13
N ARG A 83 21.13 -8.80 15.00
CA ARG A 83 21.08 -7.53 15.75
C ARG A 83 19.70 -7.30 16.40
N PRO A 84 19.46 -7.85 17.60
CA PRO A 84 18.17 -7.72 18.29
C PRO A 84 17.74 -6.27 18.56
N GLN A 85 18.69 -5.33 18.70
CA GLN A 85 18.39 -3.91 18.90
C GLN A 85 17.70 -3.26 17.68
N LEU A 86 17.70 -3.91 16.53
CA LEU A 86 16.97 -3.49 15.32
C LEU A 86 15.55 -4.08 15.25
N HIS A 87 15.18 -5.02 16.12
CA HIS A 87 13.91 -5.74 16.03
C HIS A 87 12.71 -4.81 16.00
N HIS A 88 12.61 -3.83 16.92
CA HIS A 88 11.51 -2.86 16.95
C HIS A 88 11.32 -2.06 15.64
N TYR A 89 12.38 -1.89 14.84
CA TYR A 89 12.33 -1.11 13.60
C TYR A 89 12.10 -2.00 12.38
N LEU A 90 12.74 -3.17 12.35
CA LEU A 90 12.66 -4.09 11.22
C LEU A 90 11.40 -4.94 11.23
N PHE A 91 10.77 -5.13 12.40
CA PHE A 91 9.61 -6.00 12.54
C PHE A 91 8.48 -5.63 11.55
N ALA A 92 8.11 -4.35 11.48
CA ALA A 92 7.07 -3.87 10.58
C ALA A 92 7.41 -4.12 9.10
N TYR A 93 8.67 -3.93 8.70
CA TYR A 93 9.11 -4.21 7.33
C TYR A 93 9.10 -5.70 7.02
N SER A 94 9.58 -6.55 7.95
CA SER A 94 9.53 -8.00 7.78
C SER A 94 8.10 -8.50 7.61
N VAL A 95 7.18 -8.04 8.47
CA VAL A 95 5.75 -8.38 8.35
C VAL A 95 5.21 -7.94 6.99
N SER A 96 5.55 -6.73 6.52
CA SER A 96 5.09 -6.23 5.22
C SER A 96 5.62 -7.05 4.04
N VAL A 97 6.89 -7.47 4.06
CA VAL A 97 7.48 -8.29 3.00
C VAL A 97 6.92 -9.71 3.03
N ILE A 98 6.78 -10.32 4.21
CA ILE A 98 6.14 -11.63 4.38
C ILE A 98 4.70 -11.59 3.86
N PHE A 99 3.95 -10.56 4.23
CA PHE A 99 2.57 -10.39 3.78
C PHE A 99 2.49 -10.19 2.27
N SER A 100 3.38 -9.39 1.69
CA SER A 100 3.46 -9.18 0.23
C SER A 100 3.76 -10.48 -0.51
N LEU A 101 4.66 -11.28 0.03
CA LEU A 101 4.98 -12.60 -0.49
C LEU A 101 3.79 -13.56 -0.39
N LEU A 102 3.10 -13.55 0.76
CA LEU A 102 1.88 -14.32 0.96
C LEU A 102 0.83 -13.97 -0.09
N LEU A 103 0.59 -12.68 -0.36
CA LEU A 103 -0.33 -12.23 -1.41
C LEU A 103 0.09 -12.74 -2.80
N LEU A 104 1.37 -12.70 -3.16
CA LEU A 104 1.84 -13.19 -4.46
C LEU A 104 1.65 -14.70 -4.64
N VAL A 105 1.79 -15.47 -3.56
CA VAL A 105 1.60 -16.91 -3.50
C VAL A 105 0.11 -17.27 -3.49
N LEU A 106 -0.72 -16.50 -2.78
CA LEU A 106 -2.17 -16.74 -2.67
C LEU A 106 -2.96 -16.25 -3.88
N HIS A 107 -2.46 -15.27 -4.63
CA HIS A 107 -3.17 -14.68 -5.77
C HIS A 107 -3.78 -15.68 -6.77
N PRO A 108 -3.13 -16.82 -7.15
CA PRO A 108 -3.76 -17.83 -8.01
C PRO A 108 -5.03 -18.45 -7.44
N TYR A 109 -5.20 -18.42 -6.12
CA TYR A 109 -6.34 -18.97 -5.40
C TYR A 109 -7.45 -17.94 -5.15
N ASP A 110 -7.23 -16.65 -5.50
CA ASP A 110 -8.22 -15.58 -5.27
C ASP A 110 -9.57 -15.88 -5.92
N GLY A 111 -9.56 -16.46 -7.13
CA GLY A 111 -10.78 -16.86 -7.84
C GLY A 111 -11.64 -17.85 -7.03
N PRO A 112 -11.13 -19.06 -6.73
CA PRO A 112 -11.84 -20.02 -5.86
C PRO A 112 -12.22 -19.45 -4.48
N LEU A 113 -11.32 -18.70 -3.83
CA LEU A 113 -11.58 -18.12 -2.51
C LEU A 113 -12.71 -17.09 -2.54
N SER A 114 -12.81 -16.28 -3.59
CA SER A 114 -13.86 -15.26 -3.73
C SER A 114 -15.27 -15.85 -3.78
N ASN A 115 -15.40 -17.11 -4.20
CA ASN A 115 -16.68 -17.82 -4.25
C ASN A 115 -17.11 -18.41 -2.89
N CYS A 116 -16.20 -18.46 -1.91
CA CYS A 116 -16.51 -18.95 -0.57
C CYS A 116 -17.41 -17.94 0.17
N ARG A 117 -18.54 -18.42 0.73
CA ARG A 117 -19.49 -17.61 1.53
C ARG A 117 -18.83 -16.70 2.57
N PRO A 118 -17.88 -17.16 3.43
CA PRO A 118 -17.28 -16.28 4.43
C PRO A 118 -16.45 -15.15 3.80
N VAL A 119 -15.71 -15.44 2.73
CA VAL A 119 -14.91 -14.44 2.00
C VAL A 119 -15.83 -13.41 1.34
N ARG A 120 -16.97 -13.84 0.81
CA ARG A 120 -18.00 -12.95 0.24
C ARG A 120 -18.67 -12.05 1.28
N MET A 121 -18.80 -12.49 2.54
CA MET A 121 -19.26 -11.59 3.61
C MET A 121 -18.19 -10.55 3.95
N LEU A 122 -16.92 -10.96 3.88
CA LEU A 122 -15.79 -10.07 4.15
C LEU A 122 -15.55 -9.07 3.00
N SER A 123 -15.85 -9.43 1.75
CA SER A 123 -15.71 -8.54 0.61
C SER A 123 -16.59 -7.29 0.74
N TRP A 124 -17.78 -7.43 1.32
CA TRP A 124 -18.65 -6.30 1.65
C TRP A 124 -17.99 -5.28 2.59
N VAL A 125 -17.19 -5.75 3.56
CA VAL A 125 -16.39 -4.89 4.44
C VAL A 125 -15.21 -4.28 3.69
N GLY A 126 -14.58 -5.06 2.81
CA GLY A 126 -13.49 -4.62 1.95
C GLY A 126 -13.87 -3.42 1.07
N GLU A 127 -15.09 -3.41 0.52
CA GLU A 127 -15.59 -2.36 -0.38
C GLU A 127 -15.48 -0.94 0.19
N PHE A 128 -15.69 -0.76 1.50
CA PHE A 128 -15.63 0.55 2.15
C PHE A 128 -14.47 0.66 3.16
N SER A 129 -13.54 -0.30 3.14
CA SER A 129 -12.40 -0.33 4.06
C SER A 129 -11.51 0.91 3.92
N TYR A 130 -11.38 1.46 2.70
CA TYR A 130 -10.66 2.70 2.44
C TYR A 130 -11.36 3.90 3.08
N SER A 131 -12.67 4.05 2.87
CA SER A 131 -13.50 5.03 3.56
C SER A 131 -13.35 4.93 5.09
N LEU A 132 -13.30 3.71 5.63
CA LEU A 132 -13.13 3.47 7.07
C LEU A 132 -11.79 3.99 7.55
N TYR A 133 -10.71 3.71 6.81
CA TYR A 133 -9.39 4.20 7.12
C TYR A 133 -9.32 5.73 7.22
N LEU A 134 -9.98 6.46 6.31
CA LEU A 134 -9.97 7.93 6.36
C LEU A 134 -10.79 8.50 7.53
N VAL A 135 -11.91 7.87 7.84
CA VAL A 135 -12.93 8.43 8.74
C VAL A 135 -12.71 8.01 10.20
N HIS A 136 -12.16 6.82 10.46
CA HIS A 136 -12.02 6.30 11.84
C HIS A 136 -11.06 7.15 12.69
N SER A 137 -9.91 7.56 12.15
CA SER A 137 -8.88 8.29 12.90
C SER A 137 -9.42 9.60 13.51
N PRO A 138 -10.03 10.53 12.73
CA PRO A 138 -10.57 11.76 13.32
C PRO A 138 -11.72 11.50 14.29
N ILE A 139 -12.55 10.48 14.07
CA ILE A 139 -13.64 10.12 15.00
C ILE A 139 -13.08 9.64 16.33
N THR A 140 -12.15 8.69 16.30
CA THR A 140 -11.55 8.11 17.51
C THR A 140 -10.82 9.18 18.33
N GLU A 141 -10.13 10.12 17.67
CA GLU A 141 -9.45 11.21 18.35
C GLU A 141 -10.44 12.23 18.94
N LEU A 142 -11.44 12.65 18.17
CA LEU A 142 -12.46 13.61 18.62
C LEU A 142 -13.23 13.07 19.82
N PHE A 143 -13.78 11.87 19.70
CA PHE A 143 -14.57 11.27 20.77
C PHE A 143 -13.71 10.81 21.93
N GLY A 144 -12.50 10.30 21.68
CA GLY A 144 -11.55 9.96 22.74
C GLY A 144 -11.24 11.18 23.62
N ARG A 145 -10.97 12.34 23.02
CA ARG A 145 -10.78 13.60 23.75
C ARG A 145 -12.07 14.05 24.45
N TRP A 146 -13.22 13.94 23.79
CA TRP A 146 -14.51 14.32 24.38
C TRP A 146 -14.81 13.53 25.65
N PHE A 147 -14.72 12.20 25.61
CA PHE A 147 -14.92 11.34 26.78
C PHE A 147 -13.89 11.59 27.88
N TRP A 148 -12.64 11.84 27.51
CA TRP A 148 -11.58 12.18 28.45
C TRP A 148 -11.88 13.47 29.23
N MET A 149 -12.38 14.51 28.54
CA MET A 149 -12.80 15.77 29.15
C MET A 149 -13.99 15.60 30.10
N HIS A 150 -14.88 14.64 29.82
CA HIS A 150 -16.03 14.31 30.67
C HIS A 150 -15.69 13.30 31.79
N GLY A 151 -14.40 13.07 32.07
CA GLY A 151 -13.96 12.28 33.21
C GLY A 151 -14.02 10.76 33.02
N VAL A 152 -14.32 10.27 31.81
CA VAL A 152 -14.32 8.83 31.51
C VAL A 152 -12.88 8.36 31.34
N ARG A 153 -12.28 7.89 32.44
CA ARG A 153 -10.86 7.47 32.51
C ARG A 153 -10.65 6.00 32.88
N GLY A 154 -11.71 5.30 33.27
CA GLY A 154 -11.63 3.88 33.66
C GLY A 154 -11.45 2.96 32.45
N LEU A 155 -10.59 1.94 32.58
CA LEU A 155 -10.36 0.93 31.53
C LEU A 155 -11.68 0.29 31.06
N TRP A 156 -12.51 -0.14 32.02
CA TRP A 156 -13.80 -0.78 31.72
C TRP A 156 -14.77 0.18 31.04
N SER A 157 -14.83 1.44 31.46
CA SER A 157 -15.64 2.46 30.79
C SER A 157 -15.14 2.71 29.36
N TYR A 158 -13.82 2.71 29.14
CA TYR A 158 -13.26 2.87 27.81
C TYR A 158 -13.61 1.69 26.90
N VAL A 159 -13.44 0.46 27.38
CA VAL A 159 -13.71 -0.77 26.61
C VAL A 159 -15.20 -0.98 26.36
N LEU A 160 -16.06 -0.73 27.36
CA LEU A 160 -17.50 -1.02 27.27
C LEU A 160 -18.33 0.13 26.70
N ILE A 161 -17.81 1.36 26.70
CA ILE A 161 -18.57 2.54 26.27
C ILE A 161 -17.86 3.24 25.11
N VAL A 162 -16.64 3.73 25.33
CA VAL A 162 -15.94 4.56 24.33
C VAL A 162 -15.64 3.76 23.05
N LEU A 163 -15.09 2.56 23.20
CA LEU A 163 -14.71 1.70 22.08
C LEU A 163 -15.91 1.28 21.22
N PRO A 164 -17.02 0.74 21.75
CA PRO A 164 -18.17 0.38 20.91
C PRO A 164 -18.81 1.61 20.25
N ILE A 165 -18.96 2.73 20.98
CA ILE A 165 -19.54 3.95 20.40
C ILE A 165 -18.69 4.47 19.23
N THR A 166 -17.38 4.61 19.44
CA THR A 166 -16.47 5.11 18.39
C THR A 166 -16.36 4.15 17.22
N ALA A 167 -16.36 2.84 17.46
CA ALA A 167 -16.35 1.82 16.41
C ALA A 167 -17.64 1.86 15.57
N THR A 168 -18.82 1.87 16.22
CA THR A 168 -20.11 1.95 15.54
C THR A 168 -20.23 3.25 14.74
N LEU A 169 -19.84 4.38 15.32
CA LEU A 169 -19.88 5.67 14.64
C LEU A 169 -18.93 5.72 13.44
N SER A 170 -17.72 5.14 13.57
CA SER A 170 -16.76 5.02 12.47
C SER A 170 -17.31 4.17 11.33
N LEU A 171 -17.99 3.06 11.62
CA LEU A 171 -18.62 2.21 10.62
C LEU A 171 -19.75 2.95 9.88
N VAL A 172 -20.63 3.63 10.61
CA VAL A 172 -21.76 4.37 10.03
C VAL A 172 -21.27 5.51 9.15
N LEU A 173 -20.35 6.34 9.64
CA LEU A 173 -19.86 7.49 8.89
C LEU A 173 -18.99 7.08 7.70
N SER A 174 -18.21 6.01 7.84
CA SER A 174 -17.48 5.42 6.72
C SER A 174 -18.42 4.94 5.62
N ARG A 175 -19.51 4.25 5.97
CA ARG A 175 -20.50 3.78 5.00
C ARG A 175 -21.19 4.93 4.28
N LEU A 176 -21.48 6.01 5.00
CA LEU A 176 -22.05 7.23 4.44
C LEU A 176 -21.06 7.91 3.48
N PHE A 177 -19.78 8.03 3.86
CA PHE A 177 -18.74 8.59 3.02
C PHE A 177 -18.52 7.76 1.75
N PHE A 178 -18.50 6.43 1.87
CA PHE A 178 -18.42 5.52 0.73
C PHE A 178 -19.56 5.76 -0.26
N TRP A 179 -20.80 5.88 0.23
CA TRP A 179 -21.98 6.08 -0.62
C TRP A 179 -22.01 7.46 -1.28
N LEU A 180 -21.67 8.52 -0.53
CA LEU A 180 -21.70 9.91 -1.01
C LEU A 180 -20.54 10.27 -1.94
N VAL A 181 -19.35 9.75 -1.65
CA VAL A 181 -18.09 10.16 -2.28
C VAL A 181 -17.53 9.02 -3.11
N GLU A 182 -17.03 7.96 -2.47
CA GLU A 182 -16.21 6.92 -3.11
C GLU A 182 -16.93 6.22 -4.28
N ARG A 183 -18.20 5.84 -4.08
CA ARG A 183 -19.02 5.15 -5.10
C ARG A 183 -19.18 5.97 -6.38
N ARG A 184 -19.15 7.31 -6.29
CA ARG A 184 -19.27 8.19 -7.47
C ARG A 184 -17.98 8.22 -8.30
N PHE A 185 -16.83 7.94 -7.70
CA PHE A 185 -15.54 7.93 -8.38
C PHE A 185 -15.18 6.55 -8.94
N LEU A 186 -15.56 5.46 -8.25
CA LEU A 186 -15.28 4.09 -8.68
C LEU A 186 -16.05 3.68 -9.94
N ASN A 187 -17.28 4.16 -10.12
CA ASN A 187 -18.14 3.79 -11.27
C ASN A 187 -17.94 4.67 -12.51
N ARG A 188 -16.80 5.36 -12.66
CA ARG A 188 -16.52 6.06 -13.92
C ARG A 188 -16.23 5.00 -14.99
N PRO A 189 -17.05 4.88 -16.06
CA PRO A 189 -16.70 4.00 -17.16
C PRO A 189 -15.35 4.45 -17.69
N GLU A 190 -14.41 3.51 -17.79
CA GLU A 190 -13.15 3.72 -18.49
C GLU A 190 -13.51 4.27 -19.86
N LYS A 191 -13.27 5.57 -20.10
CA LYS A 191 -13.50 6.18 -21.40
C LYS A 191 -12.74 5.33 -22.40
N ALA A 192 -13.49 4.66 -23.28
CA ALA A 192 -13.00 3.72 -24.26
C ALA A 192 -11.67 4.22 -24.86
N LYS A 193 -10.57 3.59 -24.45
CA LYS A 193 -9.27 3.77 -25.07
C LYS A 193 -9.25 2.91 -26.33
N CYS A 194 -10.17 3.20 -27.24
CA CYS A 194 -10.31 2.51 -28.51
C CYS A 194 -10.82 3.51 -29.56
N SER A 195 -9.89 4.30 -30.11
CA SER A 195 -9.90 4.78 -31.50
C SER A 195 -8.88 5.91 -31.69
N SER A 196 -7.62 5.59 -32.02
CA SER A 196 -6.75 6.40 -32.92
C SER A 196 -5.27 5.97 -32.97
N SER A 197 -4.93 4.69 -32.78
CA SER A 197 -3.68 4.18 -33.35
C SER A 197 -4.03 3.38 -34.60
N SER A 198 -4.40 4.10 -35.66
CA SER A 198 -4.32 3.54 -37.00
C SER A 198 -2.88 3.06 -37.21
N PRO A 199 -2.64 1.82 -37.65
CA PRO A 199 -1.29 1.40 -38.02
C PRO A 199 -0.83 2.32 -39.16
N ILE A 200 0.27 3.06 -38.92
CA ILE A 200 0.98 3.74 -40.00
C ILE A 200 1.37 2.63 -40.99
N PRO A 201 0.91 2.65 -42.25
CA PRO A 201 1.35 1.69 -43.24
C PRO A 201 2.87 1.86 -43.43
N VAL A 202 3.62 0.81 -43.10
CA VAL A 202 5.10 0.75 -43.22
C VAL A 202 5.55 0.61 -44.69
N GLY A 203 4.73 1.08 -45.64
CA GLY A 203 4.91 0.86 -47.08
C GLY A 203 5.59 1.99 -47.84
N GLU A 204 5.83 3.16 -47.25
CA GLU A 204 6.13 4.38 -48.01
C GLU A 204 7.47 5.06 -47.67
N LEU A 205 8.50 4.27 -47.33
CA LEU A 205 9.87 4.78 -47.12
C LEU A 205 10.97 3.99 -47.85
N ALA A 206 10.62 3.05 -48.74
CA ALA A 206 11.61 2.23 -49.46
C ALA A 206 11.90 2.67 -50.91
N GLU A 207 11.20 3.66 -51.49
CA GLU A 207 11.30 3.96 -52.94
C GLU A 207 11.93 5.30 -53.35
N GLN A 208 12.57 6.06 -52.45
CA GLN A 208 13.22 7.34 -52.82
C GLN A 208 14.75 7.39 -52.68
N GLY A 209 15.42 6.24 -52.61
CA GLY A 209 16.87 6.14 -52.36
C GLY A 209 17.75 5.63 -53.49
N GLN A 210 17.27 5.47 -54.73
CA GLN A 210 18.08 4.99 -55.87
C GLN A 210 17.71 5.67 -57.20
N SER A 211 18.04 6.95 -57.34
CA SER A 211 18.30 7.55 -58.67
C SER A 211 19.08 8.85 -58.51
N GLY A 212 20.38 8.83 -58.75
CA GLY A 212 21.16 10.07 -58.77
C GLY A 212 22.67 9.91 -58.70
N ILE A 213 23.24 9.48 -59.84
CA ILE A 213 24.60 9.78 -60.34
C ILE A 213 25.78 9.16 -59.59
#